data_AF-A0A960FV88-F1
#
_entry.id   AF-A0A960FV88-F1
#
_cell.length_a   1.000
_cell.length_b   1.000
_cell.length_c   1.000
_cell.angle_alpha   90.00
_cell.angle_beta   90.00
_cell.angle_gamma   90.00
#
_symmetry.space_group_name_H-M   'P 1'
#
loop_
_entity.id
_entity.type
_entity.pdbx_description
1 polymer ?
#
loop_
_entity_poly.entity_id
_entity_poly.type
_entity_poly.pdbx_seq_one_letter_code
_entity_poly.pdbx_strand_id
1 'polypeptide(L)'
;MAATALLAGLTLVATTAVTPASGQSPIEDKREEARQVAARLDELSARYERLSDRANEAEAELAEVEERQGQAQARLDATIAERDQTRGQLQTYAVDAYLGGPDNSALSVAVESRDEREMPVRLGYLDSVSGNRAQLIDQLAAREQDVQDRMVDLEENRQAAEALVAEIDQAAADAQQAIDEQQQLQSQIDAELEDLIEEQRAAEAAA
;
A
#
# COMPACT_ATOMS: atom_id res chain seq x y z
N MET A 1 2.13 23.92 -7.58
CA MET A 1 0.87 24.59 -7.97
C MET A 1 -0.22 23.92 -7.16
N ALA A 2 -0.69 24.59 -6.11
CA ALA A 2 -1.57 24.00 -5.11
C ALA A 2 -3.01 24.42 -5.39
N ALA A 3 -3.90 23.43 -5.32
CA ALA A 3 -5.28 23.44 -5.74
C ALA A 3 -6.12 24.45 -4.95
N THR A 4 -6.92 25.21 -5.69
CA THR A 4 -7.99 26.05 -5.18
C THR A 4 -9.11 25.19 -4.61
N ALA A 5 -9.22 25.19 -3.28
CA ALA A 5 -10.40 24.72 -2.56
C ALA A 5 -11.58 25.65 -2.88
N LEU A 6 -12.65 25.10 -3.45
CA LEU A 6 -13.88 25.82 -3.74
C LEU A 6 -14.95 25.34 -2.75
N LEU A 7 -15.04 26.04 -1.62
CA LEU A 7 -16.19 26.00 -0.73
C LEU A 7 -17.40 26.55 -1.49
N ALA A 8 -18.36 25.70 -1.82
CA ALA A 8 -19.69 26.14 -2.22
C ALA A 8 -20.62 26.06 -1.01
N GLY A 9 -20.75 27.20 -0.32
CA GLY A 9 -21.79 27.39 0.70
C GLY A 9 -23.15 27.45 0.04
N LEU A 10 -24.06 26.57 0.47
CA LEU A 10 -25.44 26.54 0.02
C LEU A 10 -26.21 27.69 0.70
N THR A 11 -26.32 28.82 0.03
CA THR A 11 -27.17 29.95 0.46
C THR A 11 -28.64 29.62 0.24
N LEU A 12 -29.36 29.56 1.36
CA LEU A 12 -30.81 29.68 1.48
C LEU A 12 -31.30 30.94 0.74
N VAL A 13 -32.10 30.77 -0.32
CA VAL A 13 -32.83 31.88 -0.96
C VAL A 13 -34.33 31.64 -0.87
N ALA A 14 -34.99 32.62 -0.27
CA ALA A 14 -36.40 32.69 0.03
C ALA A 14 -37.27 32.96 -1.21
N THR A 15 -38.44 32.32 -1.23
CA THR A 15 -39.74 32.79 -1.76
C THR A 15 -39.71 33.81 -2.91
N THR A 16 -39.86 33.31 -4.13
CA THR A 16 -40.37 34.09 -5.27
C THR A 16 -41.59 33.40 -5.86
N ALA A 17 -42.63 34.20 -6.09
CA ALA A 17 -43.91 33.80 -6.66
C ALA A 17 -43.76 32.89 -7.88
N VAL A 18 -44.53 31.80 -7.89
CA VAL A 18 -44.66 30.87 -9.01
C VAL A 18 -45.33 31.61 -10.17
N THR A 19 -44.53 32.06 -11.12
CA THR A 19 -44.99 32.29 -12.49
C THR A 19 -44.80 30.96 -13.21
N PRO A 20 -45.85 30.27 -13.69
CA PRO A 20 -45.69 28.99 -14.38
C PRO A 20 -44.92 29.23 -15.68
N ALA A 21 -43.66 28.86 -15.68
CA ALA A 21 -42.85 28.81 -16.88
C ALA A 21 -43.04 27.43 -17.51
N SER A 22 -43.68 27.39 -18.67
CA SER A 22 -43.88 26.20 -19.54
C SER A 22 -45.04 25.29 -19.10
N GLY A 23 -45.89 24.89 -20.05
CA GLY A 23 -47.16 24.18 -19.81
C GLY A 23 -47.04 22.70 -19.38
N GLN A 24 -46.19 22.39 -18.41
CA GLN A 24 -46.14 21.09 -17.74
C GLN A 24 -46.86 21.17 -16.39
N SER A 25 -47.50 20.07 -15.99
CA SER A 25 -48.16 19.97 -14.68
C SER A 25 -47.12 19.86 -13.57
N PRO A 26 -47.34 20.44 -12.37
CA PRO A 26 -46.44 20.26 -11.21
C PRO A 26 -46.12 18.79 -10.88
N ILE A 27 -47.06 17.88 -11.17
CA ILE A 27 -46.87 16.43 -11.01
C ILE A 27 -45.85 15.88 -12.02
N GLU A 28 -45.85 16.38 -13.26
CA GLU A 28 -44.89 15.96 -14.29
C GLU A 28 -43.48 16.41 -13.93
N ASP A 29 -43.33 17.65 -13.47
CA ASP A 29 -42.06 18.20 -12.99
C ASP A 29 -41.50 17.37 -11.83
N LYS A 30 -42.33 17.05 -10.83
CA LYS A 30 -41.92 16.21 -9.69
C LYS A 30 -41.59 14.76 -10.07
N ARG A 31 -42.31 14.18 -11.04
CA ARG A 31 -41.98 12.85 -11.58
C ARG A 31 -40.67 12.84 -12.34
N GLU A 32 -40.31 13.95 -12.96
CA GLU A 32 -39.01 14.11 -13.62
C GLU A 32 -37.90 14.29 -12.59
N GLU A 33 -38.12 15.08 -11.53
CA GLU A 33 -37.21 15.20 -10.39
C GLU A 33 -36.94 13.83 -9.74
N ALA A 34 -37.98 13.04 -9.47
CA ALA A 34 -37.84 11.68 -8.93
C ALA A 34 -37.01 10.76 -9.83
N ARG A 35 -37.20 10.85 -11.16
CA ARG A 35 -36.40 10.09 -12.14
C ARG A 35 -34.93 10.49 -12.13
N GLN A 36 -34.64 11.78 -11.97
CA GLN A 36 -33.26 12.26 -11.87
C GLN A 36 -32.57 11.80 -10.58
N VAL A 37 -33.28 11.83 -9.45
CA VAL A 37 -32.76 11.32 -8.17
C VAL A 37 -32.53 9.82 -8.24
N ALA A 38 -33.45 9.04 -8.81
CA ALA A 38 -33.27 7.60 -9.01
C ALA A 38 -32.05 7.28 -9.89
N ALA A 39 -31.87 7.99 -11.00
CA ALA A 39 -30.70 7.83 -11.87
C ALA A 39 -29.39 8.17 -11.14
N ARG A 40 -29.42 9.18 -10.27
CA ARG A 40 -28.26 9.56 -9.45
C ARG A 40 -27.95 8.52 -8.38
N LEU A 41 -28.95 7.92 -7.76
CA LEU A 41 -28.82 6.82 -6.81
C LEU A 41 -28.18 5.59 -7.46
N ASP A 42 -28.62 5.23 -8.67
CA ASP A 42 -28.03 4.12 -9.41
C ASP A 42 -26.54 4.38 -9.71
N GLU A 43 -26.19 5.59 -10.13
CA GLU A 43 -24.80 5.99 -10.39
C GLU A 43 -23.93 5.92 -9.12
N LEU A 44 -24.44 6.46 -8.01
CA LEU A 44 -23.74 6.46 -6.72
C LEU A 44 -23.56 5.05 -6.17
N SER A 45 -24.60 4.21 -6.26
CA SER A 45 -24.55 2.81 -5.82
C SER A 45 -23.52 2.02 -6.62
N ALA A 46 -23.53 2.15 -7.95
CA ALA A 46 -22.53 1.52 -8.81
C ALA A 46 -21.11 2.04 -8.53
N ARG A 47 -20.96 3.32 -8.18
CA ARG A 47 -19.66 3.89 -7.76
C ARG A 47 -19.21 3.30 -6.43
N TYR A 48 -20.11 3.19 -5.46
CA TYR A 48 -19.84 2.60 -4.15
C TYR A 48 -19.37 1.15 -4.27
N GLU A 49 -20.08 0.33 -5.06
CA GLU A 49 -19.69 -1.07 -5.31
C GLU A 49 -18.28 -1.17 -5.88
N ARG A 50 -17.95 -0.38 -6.91
CA ARG A 50 -16.58 -0.36 -7.48
C ARG A 50 -15.52 0.09 -6.48
N LEU A 51 -15.84 1.04 -5.60
CA LEU A 51 -14.91 1.48 -4.56
C LEU A 51 -14.70 0.37 -3.52
N SER A 52 -15.77 -0.32 -3.11
CA SER A 52 -15.68 -1.43 -2.17
C SER A 52 -14.88 -2.60 -2.75
N ASP A 53 -15.10 -2.96 -4.02
CA ASP A 53 -14.29 -3.98 -4.69
C ASP A 53 -12.82 -3.59 -4.74
N ARG A 54 -12.53 -2.33 -5.07
CA ARG A 54 -11.16 -1.80 -5.12
C ARG A 54 -10.52 -1.74 -3.74
N ALA A 55 -11.29 -1.48 -2.68
CA ALA A 55 -10.80 -1.51 -1.30
C ALA A 55 -10.33 -2.93 -0.95
N ASN A 56 -11.16 -3.94 -1.22
CA ASN A 56 -10.81 -5.34 -0.97
C ASN A 56 -9.56 -5.77 -1.77
N GLU A 57 -9.43 -5.33 -3.03
CA GLU A 57 -8.24 -5.58 -3.85
C GLU A 57 -7.00 -4.91 -3.24
N ALA A 58 -7.10 -3.64 -2.86
CA ALA A 58 -6.00 -2.89 -2.26
C ALA A 58 -5.56 -3.45 -0.89
N GLU A 59 -6.50 -3.92 -0.07
CA GLU A 59 -6.20 -4.62 1.19
C GLU A 59 -5.44 -5.94 0.94
N ALA A 60 -5.82 -6.69 -0.09
CA ALA A 60 -5.11 -7.91 -0.47
C ALA A 60 -3.69 -7.62 -0.96
N GLU A 61 -3.50 -6.57 -1.76
CA GLU A 61 -2.17 -6.10 -2.19
C GLU A 61 -1.31 -5.64 -1.01
N LEU A 62 -1.89 -4.90 -0.05
CA LEU A 62 -1.20 -4.48 1.17
C LEU A 62 -0.71 -5.70 1.97
N ALA A 63 -1.58 -6.70 2.17
CA ALA A 63 -1.21 -7.92 2.87
C ALA A 63 -0.06 -8.68 2.17
N GLU A 64 -0.01 -8.69 0.83
CA GLU A 64 1.09 -9.28 0.08
C GLU A 64 2.41 -8.50 0.28
N VAL A 65 2.35 -7.16 0.32
CA VAL A 65 3.52 -6.32 0.59
C VAL A 65 4.06 -6.57 2.00
N GLU A 66 3.19 -6.65 3.00
CA GLU A 66 3.56 -6.97 4.38
C GLU A 66 4.20 -8.36 4.50
N GLU A 67 3.68 -9.36 3.79
CA GLU A 67 4.29 -10.69 3.75
C GLU A 67 5.70 -10.63 3.16
N ARG A 68 5.88 -9.94 2.02
CA ARG A 68 7.19 -9.76 1.38
C ARG A 68 8.17 -9.04 2.30
N GLN A 69 7.72 -8.07 3.07
CA GLN A 69 8.52 -7.38 4.07
C GLN A 69 8.98 -8.33 5.18
N GLY A 70 8.08 -9.16 5.71
CA GLY A 70 8.43 -10.18 6.69
C GLY A 70 9.46 -11.19 6.17
N GLN A 71 9.30 -11.64 4.92
CA GLN A 71 10.27 -12.52 4.26
C GLN A 71 11.63 -11.84 4.05
N ALA A 72 11.64 -10.55 3.69
CA ALA A 72 12.88 -9.78 3.52
C ALA A 72 13.62 -9.60 4.85
N GLN A 73 12.90 -9.29 5.94
CA GLN A 73 13.48 -9.20 7.28
C GLN A 73 14.10 -10.53 7.72
N ALA A 74 13.40 -11.65 7.52
CA ALA A 74 13.95 -12.96 7.85
C ALA A 74 15.24 -13.29 7.07
N ARG A 75 15.32 -12.87 5.79
CA ARG A 75 16.54 -13.01 4.98
C ARG A 75 17.67 -12.11 5.50
N LEU A 76 17.35 -10.89 5.93
CA LEU A 76 18.32 -9.98 6.52
C LEU A 76 18.93 -10.59 7.78
N ASP A 77 18.09 -11.08 8.69
CA ASP A 77 18.53 -11.68 9.96
C ASP A 77 19.43 -12.91 9.71
N ALA A 78 19.06 -13.77 8.76
CA ALA A 78 19.88 -14.90 8.35
C ALA A 78 21.23 -14.46 7.77
N THR A 79 21.24 -13.44 6.91
CA THR A 79 22.46 -12.89 6.29
C THR A 79 23.41 -12.30 7.35
N ILE A 80 22.87 -11.57 8.33
CA ILE A 80 23.61 -11.03 9.46
C ILE A 80 24.22 -12.14 10.32
N ALA A 81 23.47 -13.22 10.59
CA ALA A 81 23.97 -14.36 11.35
C ALA A 81 25.12 -15.07 10.63
N GLU A 82 25.01 -15.29 9.31
CA GLU A 82 26.08 -15.84 8.48
C GLU A 82 27.33 -14.95 8.50
N ARG A 83 27.16 -13.63 8.52
CA ARG A 83 28.27 -12.67 8.56
C ARG A 83 29.02 -12.77 9.87
N ASP A 84 28.29 -12.77 10.98
CA ASP A 84 28.88 -12.83 12.31
C ASP A 84 29.58 -14.17 12.55
N GLN A 85 29.02 -15.28 12.04
CA GLN A 85 29.68 -16.58 12.04
C GLN A 85 30.99 -16.55 11.23
N THR A 86 30.95 -16.02 10.01
CA THR A 86 32.13 -15.92 9.13
C THR A 86 33.22 -15.06 9.78
N ARG A 87 32.84 -13.92 10.38
CA ARG A 87 33.75 -13.04 11.10
C ARG A 87 34.39 -13.74 12.31
N GLY A 88 33.61 -14.50 13.07
CA GLY A 88 34.12 -15.29 14.21
C GLY A 88 35.15 -16.32 13.78
N GLN A 89 34.88 -17.08 12.71
CA GLN A 89 35.82 -18.07 12.17
C GLN A 89 37.13 -17.43 11.69
N LEU A 90 37.06 -16.23 11.11
CA LEU A 90 38.25 -15.47 10.70
C LEU A 90 39.07 -15.00 11.89
N GLN A 91 38.42 -14.54 12.95
CA GLN A 91 39.10 -14.12 14.17
C GLN A 91 39.80 -15.29 14.87
N THR A 92 39.12 -16.43 15.03
CA THR A 92 39.72 -17.65 15.60
C THR A 92 40.94 -18.09 14.80
N TYR A 93 40.83 -18.14 13.47
CA TYR A 93 41.96 -18.50 12.62
C TYR A 93 43.16 -17.52 12.76
N ALA A 94 42.90 -16.21 12.79
CA ALA A 94 43.95 -15.22 12.96
C ALA A 94 44.66 -15.35 14.32
N VAL A 95 43.88 -15.62 15.38
CA VAL A 95 44.40 -15.88 16.73
C VAL A 95 45.22 -17.17 16.77
N ASP A 96 44.72 -18.26 16.18
CA ASP A 96 45.44 -19.55 16.09
C ASP A 96 46.73 -19.42 15.29
N ALA A 97 46.72 -18.68 14.18
CA ALA A 97 47.90 -18.41 13.38
C ALA A 97 48.95 -17.58 14.14
N TYR A 98 48.51 -16.65 15.00
CA TYR A 98 49.38 -15.78 15.81
C TYR A 98 49.93 -16.48 17.07
N LEU A 99 49.06 -17.18 17.81
CA LEU A 99 49.40 -17.86 19.07
C LEU A 99 50.03 -19.25 18.86
N GLY A 100 49.71 -19.93 17.75
CA GLY A 100 50.15 -21.30 17.48
C GLY A 100 51.65 -21.48 17.36
N GLY A 101 52.43 -20.40 17.23
CA GLY A 101 53.88 -20.44 17.24
C GLY A 101 54.49 -21.40 16.19
N PRO A 102 55.82 -21.48 16.11
CA PRO A 102 56.52 -22.30 15.12
C PRO A 102 56.45 -23.82 15.37
N ASP A 103 55.57 -24.34 16.24
CA ASP A 103 55.43 -25.78 16.49
C ASP A 103 54.03 -26.36 16.11
N ASN A 104 53.02 -25.52 15.85
CA ASN A 104 51.67 -25.99 15.51
C ASN A 104 50.85 -25.08 14.57
N SER A 105 51.42 -23.98 14.07
CA SER A 105 50.85 -23.21 12.95
C SER A 105 51.09 -23.93 11.61
N ALA A 106 50.25 -23.78 10.59
CA ALA A 106 50.56 -24.31 9.24
C ALA A 106 51.93 -23.82 8.70
N LEU A 107 52.45 -22.70 9.24
CA LEU A 107 53.79 -22.15 9.05
C LEU A 107 54.92 -22.96 9.73
N SER A 108 54.67 -23.63 10.87
CA SER A 108 55.62 -24.53 11.55
C SER A 108 56.00 -25.73 10.69
N VAL A 109 54.98 -26.44 10.20
CA VAL A 109 55.09 -27.57 9.26
C VAL A 109 55.68 -27.14 7.91
N ALA A 110 55.56 -25.86 7.55
CA ALA A 110 56.14 -25.30 6.34
C ALA A 110 57.64 -24.98 6.51
N VAL A 111 58.07 -24.52 7.69
CA VAL A 111 59.48 -24.24 8.02
C VAL A 111 60.26 -25.52 8.38
N GLU A 112 59.59 -26.55 8.92
CA GLU A 112 60.24 -27.83 9.28
C GLU A 112 60.42 -28.80 8.08
N SER A 113 59.66 -28.60 7.00
CA SER A 113 59.87 -29.27 5.71
C SER A 113 61.08 -28.65 4.99
N ARG A 114 62.19 -29.37 4.90
CA ARG A 114 63.44 -28.92 4.26
C ARG A 114 63.40 -28.87 2.72
N ASP A 115 62.23 -28.91 2.09
CA ASP A 115 62.09 -28.91 0.64
C ASP A 115 61.71 -27.50 0.13
N GLU A 116 62.71 -26.77 -0.37
CA GLU A 116 62.61 -25.38 -0.85
C GLU A 116 61.54 -25.18 -1.95
N ARG A 117 61.09 -26.28 -2.57
CA ARG A 117 60.09 -26.29 -3.66
C ARG A 117 58.64 -26.30 -3.17
N GLU A 118 58.36 -26.66 -1.91
CA GLU A 118 57.00 -26.71 -1.38
C GLU A 118 56.50 -25.39 -0.78
N MET A 119 57.41 -24.50 -0.36
CA MET A 119 57.04 -23.21 0.26
C MET A 119 56.22 -22.28 -0.63
N PRO A 120 56.54 -22.09 -1.92
CA PRO A 120 55.75 -21.22 -2.80
C PRO A 120 54.32 -21.72 -2.98
N VAL A 121 54.12 -23.04 -3.02
CA VAL A 121 52.79 -23.67 -3.19
C VAL A 121 51.92 -23.43 -1.96
N ARG A 122 52.49 -23.52 -0.75
CA ARG A 122 51.76 -23.31 0.52
C ARG A 122 51.45 -21.84 0.77
N LEU A 123 52.37 -20.93 0.44
CA LEU A 123 52.10 -19.47 0.48
C LEU A 123 51.01 -19.08 -0.52
N GLY A 124 51.03 -19.65 -1.72
CA GLY A 124 49.95 -19.47 -2.71
C GLY A 124 48.60 -20.04 -2.25
N TYR A 125 48.59 -21.15 -1.52
CA TYR A 125 47.35 -21.70 -0.93
C TYR A 125 46.80 -20.79 0.18
N LEU A 126 47.65 -20.26 1.06
CA LEU A 126 47.23 -19.30 2.10
C LEU A 126 46.68 -18.00 1.50
N ASP A 127 47.34 -17.47 0.48
CA ASP A 127 46.90 -16.30 -0.27
C ASP A 127 45.54 -16.54 -0.96
N SER A 128 45.39 -17.71 -1.61
CA SER A 128 44.12 -18.10 -2.25
C SER A 128 42.98 -18.26 -1.26
N VAL A 129 43.20 -18.93 -0.12
CA VAL A 129 42.18 -19.13 0.91
C VAL A 129 41.82 -17.80 1.59
N SER A 130 42.80 -16.95 1.88
CA SER A 130 42.58 -15.63 2.46
C SER A 130 41.82 -14.70 1.49
N GLY A 131 42.21 -14.68 0.21
CA GLY A 131 41.53 -13.90 -0.82
C GLY A 131 40.08 -14.35 -1.04
N ASN A 132 39.83 -15.66 -1.06
CA ASN A 132 38.48 -16.22 -1.18
C ASN A 132 37.59 -15.80 0.00
N ARG A 133 38.14 -15.81 1.23
CA ARG A 133 37.40 -15.38 2.43
C ARG A 133 37.07 -13.89 2.44
N ALA A 134 38.01 -13.03 2.06
CA ALA A 134 37.73 -11.60 1.91
C ALA A 134 36.60 -11.38 0.88
N GLN A 135 36.66 -12.08 -0.25
CA GLN A 135 35.63 -12.05 -1.28
C GLN A 135 34.26 -12.55 -0.78
N LEU A 136 34.22 -13.54 0.11
CA LEU A 136 32.98 -14.02 0.73
C LEU A 136 32.37 -12.97 1.67
N ILE A 137 33.18 -12.28 2.49
CA ILE A 137 32.70 -11.19 3.35
C ILE A 137 32.14 -10.05 2.50
N ASP A 138 32.86 -9.65 1.45
CA ASP A 138 32.43 -8.56 0.56
C ASP A 138 31.10 -8.91 -0.14
N GLN A 139 30.97 -10.15 -0.64
CA GLN A 139 29.71 -10.65 -1.21
C GLN A 139 28.57 -10.64 -0.20
N LEU A 140 28.86 -10.99 1.06
CA LEU A 140 27.85 -11.03 2.10
C LEU A 140 27.42 -9.63 2.52
N ALA A 141 28.35 -8.70 2.69
CA ALA A 141 28.06 -7.29 2.95
C ALA A 141 27.24 -6.67 1.81
N ALA A 142 27.57 -6.99 0.55
CA ALA A 142 26.78 -6.56 -0.60
C ALA A 142 25.34 -7.13 -0.60
N ARG A 143 25.16 -8.38 -0.14
CA ARG A 143 23.83 -8.97 0.04
C ARG A 143 23.05 -8.35 1.20
N GLU A 144 23.71 -8.06 2.32
CA GLU A 144 23.08 -7.33 3.43
C GLU A 144 22.56 -5.97 2.96
N GLN A 145 23.36 -5.25 2.15
CA GLN A 145 22.98 -3.97 1.58
C GLN A 145 21.81 -4.12 0.59
N ASP A 146 21.86 -5.06 -0.36
CA ASP A 146 20.74 -5.31 -1.30
C ASP A 146 19.43 -5.66 -0.57
N VAL A 147 19.50 -6.43 0.52
CA VAL A 147 18.31 -6.72 1.32
C VAL A 147 17.81 -5.49 2.07
N GLN A 148 18.70 -4.68 2.64
CA GLN A 148 18.31 -3.42 3.31
C GLN A 148 17.67 -2.42 2.33
N ASP A 149 18.24 -2.25 1.14
CA ASP A 149 17.70 -1.37 0.11
C ASP A 149 16.27 -1.83 -0.28
N ARG A 150 16.09 -3.14 -0.49
CA ARG A 150 14.75 -3.71 -0.77
C ARG A 150 13.77 -3.55 0.39
N MET A 151 14.25 -3.56 1.64
CA MET A 151 13.40 -3.30 2.80
C MET A 151 12.90 -1.86 2.83
N VAL A 152 13.74 -0.89 2.44
CA VAL A 152 13.32 0.50 2.29
C VAL A 152 12.25 0.61 1.21
N ASP A 153 12.49 0.02 0.03
CA ASP A 153 11.51 0.02 -1.07
C ASP A 153 10.18 -0.64 -0.64
N LEU A 154 10.22 -1.75 0.09
CA LEU A 154 9.02 -2.43 0.59
C LEU A 154 8.26 -1.58 1.61
N GLU A 155 8.96 -0.88 2.49
CA GLU A 155 8.34 0.02 3.47
C GLU A 155 7.68 1.24 2.80
N GLU A 156 8.33 1.82 1.78
CA GLU A 156 7.73 2.89 0.98
C GLU A 156 6.47 2.39 0.24
N ASN A 157 6.53 1.21 -0.36
CA ASN A 157 5.37 0.59 -1.02
C ASN A 157 4.25 0.26 -0.03
N ARG A 158 4.58 -0.18 1.18
CA ARG A 158 3.60 -0.45 2.26
C ARG A 158 2.85 0.82 2.64
N GLN A 159 3.58 1.91 2.90
CA GLN A 159 2.97 3.20 3.24
C GLN A 159 2.11 3.75 2.10
N ALA A 160 2.56 3.60 0.86
CA ALA A 160 1.77 4.00 -0.31
C ALA A 160 0.47 3.17 -0.43
N ALA A 161 0.54 1.86 -0.19
CA ALA A 161 -0.62 0.97 -0.19
C ALA A 161 -1.60 1.30 0.95
N GLU A 162 -1.12 1.54 2.17
CA GLU A 162 -1.94 1.98 3.31
C GLU A 162 -2.67 3.30 3.02
N ALA A 163 -1.96 4.27 2.43
CA ALA A 163 -2.55 5.55 2.05
C ALA A 163 -3.64 5.37 0.98
N LEU A 164 -3.41 4.48 0.01
CA LEU A 164 -4.39 4.18 -1.05
C LEU A 164 -5.65 3.50 -0.47
N VAL A 165 -5.49 2.53 0.43
CA VAL A 165 -6.61 1.87 1.13
C VAL A 165 -7.44 2.92 1.86
N ALA A 166 -6.80 3.77 2.67
CA ALA A 166 -7.49 4.83 3.40
C ALA A 166 -8.22 5.83 2.50
N GLU A 167 -7.64 6.20 1.35
CA GLU A 167 -8.28 7.07 0.36
C GLU A 167 -9.54 6.41 -0.24
N ILE A 168 -9.47 5.12 -0.57
CA ILE A 168 -10.60 4.37 -1.12
C ILE A 168 -11.71 4.24 -0.08
N ASP A 169 -11.38 3.89 1.15
CA ASP A 169 -12.35 3.77 2.24
C ASP A 169 -13.09 5.07 2.51
N GLN A 170 -12.35 6.19 2.53
CA GLN A 170 -12.96 7.51 2.67
C GLN A 170 -13.89 7.80 1.49
N ALA A 171 -13.47 7.52 0.26
CA ALA A 171 -14.30 7.74 -0.92
C ALA A 171 -15.56 6.86 -0.93
N ALA A 172 -15.49 5.65 -0.38
CA ALA A 172 -16.62 4.75 -0.21
C ALA A 172 -17.59 5.26 0.86
N ALA A 173 -17.07 5.75 2.00
CA ALA A 173 -17.88 6.37 3.05
C ALA A 173 -18.62 7.63 2.54
N ASP A 174 -17.92 8.50 1.79
CA ASP A 174 -18.53 9.69 1.17
C ASP A 174 -19.61 9.30 0.15
N ALA A 175 -19.39 8.24 -0.62
CA ALA A 175 -20.38 7.73 -1.56
C ALA A 175 -21.62 7.18 -0.84
N GLN A 176 -21.43 6.44 0.25
CA GLN A 176 -22.54 5.93 1.06
C GLN A 176 -23.35 7.07 1.67
N GLN A 177 -22.70 8.09 2.22
CA GLN A 177 -23.40 9.26 2.74
C GLN A 177 -24.23 9.94 1.64
N ALA A 178 -23.67 10.12 0.45
CA ALA A 178 -24.41 10.70 -0.67
C ALA A 178 -25.61 9.84 -1.08
N ILE A 179 -25.50 8.50 -1.02
CA ILE A 179 -26.63 7.59 -1.25
C ILE A 179 -27.73 7.84 -0.21
N ASP A 180 -27.38 7.89 1.08
CA ASP A 180 -28.34 8.09 2.17
C ASP A 180 -29.08 9.44 2.02
N GLU A 181 -28.36 10.51 1.68
CA GLU A 181 -28.93 11.84 1.41
C GLU A 181 -29.90 11.82 0.22
N GLN A 182 -29.53 11.13 -0.87
CA GLN A 182 -30.39 11.02 -2.05
C GLN A 182 -31.63 10.16 -1.80
N GLN A 183 -31.53 9.09 -0.99
CA GLN A 183 -32.70 8.29 -0.58
C GLN A 183 -33.68 9.09 0.27
N GLN A 184 -33.15 9.96 1.15
CA GLN A 184 -33.99 10.88 1.93
C GLN A 184 -34.70 11.89 1.02
N LEU A 185 -34.00 12.46 0.04
CA LEU A 185 -34.60 13.36 -0.95
C LEU A 185 -35.67 12.64 -1.77
N GLN A 186 -35.41 11.42 -2.23
CA GLN A 186 -36.40 10.62 -2.96
C GLN A 186 -37.67 10.43 -2.14
N SER A 187 -37.54 10.09 -0.86
CA SER A 187 -38.69 9.91 0.03
C SER A 187 -39.52 11.20 0.20
N GLN A 188 -38.87 12.36 0.20
CA GLN A 188 -39.56 13.67 0.25
C GLN A 188 -40.32 13.94 -1.05
N ILE A 189 -39.68 13.69 -2.21
CA ILE A 189 -40.31 13.87 -3.52
C ILE A 189 -41.51 12.93 -3.67
N ASP A 190 -41.41 11.68 -3.22
CA ASP A 190 -42.51 10.71 -3.28
C ASP A 190 -43.71 11.17 -2.44
N ALA A 191 -43.47 11.71 -1.23
CA ALA A 191 -44.53 12.28 -0.40
C ALA A 191 -45.19 13.52 -1.05
N GLU A 192 -44.39 14.44 -1.60
CA GLU A 192 -44.92 15.61 -2.32
C GLU A 192 -45.72 15.22 -3.57
N LEU A 193 -45.31 14.16 -4.26
CA LEU A 193 -46.05 13.61 -5.41
C LEU A 193 -47.41 13.04 -4.99
N GLU A 194 -47.48 12.33 -3.87
CA GLU A 194 -48.74 11.82 -3.32
C GLU A 194 -49.70 12.97 -3.00
N ASP A 195 -49.23 14.01 -2.30
CA ASP A 195 -50.01 15.20 -1.96
C ASP A 195 -50.57 15.90 -3.22
N LEU A 196 -49.74 16.10 -4.24
CA LEU A 196 -50.16 16.74 -5.50
C LEU A 196 -51.20 15.90 -6.26
N ILE A 197 -51.07 14.57 -6.24
CA ILE A 197 -52.04 13.67 -6.88
C ILE A 197 -53.38 13.72 -6.14
N GLU A 198 -53.37 13.80 -4.81
CA GLU A 198 -54.59 13.95 -4.02
C GLU A 198 -55.28 15.29 -4.26
N GLU A 199 -54.53 16.40 -4.30
CA GLU A 199 -55.06 17.73 -4.61
C GLU A 199 -55.71 17.76 -6.00
N GLN A 200 -55.06 17.16 -7.01
CA GLN A 200 -55.61 17.07 -8.37
C GLN A 200 -56.93 16.29 -8.38
N ARG A 201 -57.00 15.14 -7.70
CA ARG A 201 -58.24 14.32 -7.63
C ARG A 201 -59.38 15.06 -6.94
N ALA A 202 -59.09 15.81 -5.88
CA ALA A 202 -60.08 16.60 -5.16
C ALA A 202 -60.64 17.73 -6.04
N ALA A 203 -59.77 18.39 -6.81
CA ALA A 203 -60.18 19.43 -7.77
C ALA A 203 -61.07 18.87 -8.89
N GLU A 204 -60.72 17.68 -9.42
CA GLU A 204 -61.52 16.99 -10.45
C GLU A 204 -62.90 16.54 -9.94
N ALA A 205 -63.00 16.13 -8.67
CA ALA A 205 -64.28 15.73 -8.07
C ALA A 205 -65.22 16.92 -7.74
N ALA A 206 -64.66 18.13 -7.64
CA ALA A 206 -65.41 19.36 -7.36
C ALA A 206 -65.87 20.10 -8.64
N ALA A 207 -65.38 19.69 -9.81
CA ALA A 207 -65.70 20.24 -11.14
C ALA A 207 -66.87 19.49 -11.80
#